data_AF-A0A0L8FN81-F1
#
_entry.id   AF-A0A0L8FN81-F1
#
_cell.length_a   1.000
_cell.length_b   1.000
_cell.length_c   1.000
_cell.angle_alpha   90.00
_cell.angle_beta   90.00
_cell.angle_gamma   90.00
#
_symmetry.space_group_name_H-M   'P 1'
#
loop_
_entity.id
_entity.type
_entity.pdbx_description
1 polymer ?
#
loop_
_entity_poly.entity_id
_entity_poly.type
_entity_poly.pdbx_seq_one_letter_code
_entity_poly.pdbx_strand_id
1 'polypeptide(L)'
;MNEKDKRNLDRIINECTAAGLPELENDLQKARRLSNILGGGTGDVKSPNELHDQLNMAIRKKDVDTLNKAIMECEAAGYPELDADIRKARVALKNLGGSRGGSKSPEALRQMLSNVMQHGDKAQLESAVNECVAAGLQELDTDVQKARELLHDLREKHQPGSRSPVSLRNELKKATKERNRPLLEKLIRECEEAKYPELSSDLRQARDTLKSLSGECGGTISADMLRDKLEDAMKTKDKSELDRVIQESVAAGMPGLDVDIQQARRVSDILGGGSGDVVPSDTLQSQLARAIRQKDIGELQKAIADSEEAGYPELAADLCKARDTLESLGGGRGGNKTPDSLRTNLRNAMREGDKGKLDRVINECVTAGLPELDSDIERARNVLEDMRQNSTEPKPSEILRDEIAQAIAERDKYSLEKLISECEKSLYPELGRDLSAARDALESLGYGRGG
;
A
#
# COMPACT_ATOMS: atom_id res chain seq x y z
N MET A 1 54.55 71.01 12.81
CA MET A 1 54.81 69.97 13.83
C MET A 1 55.26 68.73 13.09
N ASN A 2 56.41 68.16 13.45
CA ASN A 2 57.12 67.22 12.58
C ASN A 2 56.42 65.86 12.52
N GLU A 3 56.09 65.43 11.30
CA GLU A 3 55.56 64.09 10.99
C GLU A 3 56.45 62.97 11.54
N LYS A 4 57.75 63.25 11.72
CA LYS A 4 58.75 62.37 12.33
C LYS A 4 58.50 62.13 13.83
N ASP A 5 58.02 63.13 14.55
CA ASP A 5 57.73 63.02 15.99
C ASP A 5 56.47 62.17 16.23
N LYS A 6 55.47 62.34 15.37
CA LYS A 6 54.27 61.49 15.36
C LYS A 6 54.62 60.03 15.09
N ARG A 7 55.40 59.75 14.04
CA ARG A 7 55.82 58.37 13.70
C ARG A 7 56.62 57.70 14.82
N ASN A 8 57.50 58.46 15.49
CA ASN A 8 58.24 57.95 16.64
C ASN A 8 57.32 57.66 17.83
N LEU A 9 56.35 58.54 18.11
CA LEU A 9 55.39 58.36 19.18
C LEU A 9 54.48 57.14 18.91
N ASP A 10 53.97 56.98 17.69
CA ASP A 10 53.16 55.84 17.29
C ASP A 10 53.93 54.51 17.42
N ARG A 11 55.23 54.50 17.07
CA ARG A 11 56.09 53.32 17.24
C ARG A 11 56.23 52.95 18.72
N ILE A 12 56.50 53.91 19.59
CA ILE A 12 56.66 53.68 21.02
C ILE A 12 55.34 53.23 21.65
N ILE A 13 54.22 53.83 21.26
CA ILE A 13 52.88 53.40 21.70
C ILE A 13 52.67 51.92 21.35
N ASN A 14 53.01 51.50 20.12
CA ASN A 14 52.85 50.11 19.69
C ASN A 14 53.77 49.14 20.44
N GLU A 15 55.03 49.52 20.69
CA GLU A 15 55.98 48.70 21.46
C GLU A 15 55.51 48.52 22.91
N CYS A 16 55.08 49.59 23.57
CA CYS A 16 54.56 49.53 24.93
C CYS A 16 53.22 48.79 25.02
N THR A 17 52.39 48.90 23.99
CA THR A 17 51.13 48.15 23.87
C THR A 17 51.40 46.64 23.75
N ALA A 18 52.38 46.25 22.92
CA ALA A 18 52.78 44.86 22.74
C ALA A 18 53.39 44.26 24.03
N ALA A 19 54.01 45.07 24.88
CA ALA A 19 54.55 44.64 26.17
C ALA A 19 53.46 44.32 27.21
N GLY A 20 52.22 44.78 27.02
CA GLY A 20 51.07 44.39 27.85
C GLY A 20 51.17 44.77 29.33
N LEU A 21 51.84 45.89 29.66
CA LEU A 21 52.05 46.34 31.03
C LEU A 21 50.86 47.20 31.52
N PRO A 22 50.05 46.74 32.49
CA PRO A 22 48.84 47.45 32.94
C PRO A 22 49.16 48.77 33.66
N GLU A 23 50.35 48.88 34.26
CA GLU A 23 50.81 50.08 34.98
C GLU A 23 50.99 51.29 34.05
N LEU A 24 51.16 51.06 32.74
CA LEU A 24 51.39 52.10 31.74
C LEU A 24 50.12 52.53 31.00
N GLU A 25 48.95 51.97 31.32
CA GLU A 25 47.71 52.17 30.56
C GLU A 25 47.25 53.65 30.53
N ASN A 26 47.37 54.35 31.65
CA ASN A 26 47.05 55.78 31.73
C ASN A 26 48.02 56.65 30.91
N ASP A 27 49.30 56.31 30.91
CA ASP A 27 50.31 57.08 30.18
C ASP A 27 50.28 56.76 28.67
N LEU A 28 49.91 55.53 28.31
CA LEU A 28 49.58 55.15 26.93
C LEU A 28 48.36 55.92 26.41
N GLN A 29 47.31 56.09 27.22
CA GLN A 29 46.15 56.87 26.80
C GLN A 29 46.50 58.36 26.62
N LYS A 30 47.35 58.94 27.48
CA LYS A 30 47.87 60.30 27.28
C LYS A 30 48.72 60.42 26.00
N ALA A 31 49.59 59.43 25.75
CA ALA A 31 50.42 59.38 24.53
C ALA A 31 49.55 59.27 23.26
N ARG A 32 48.47 58.49 23.31
CA ARG A 32 47.48 58.35 22.21
C ARG A 32 46.74 59.65 21.93
N ARG A 33 46.31 60.37 22.97
CA ARG A 33 45.71 61.71 22.83
C ARG A 33 46.68 62.70 22.21
N LEU A 34 47.94 62.69 22.63
CA LEU A 34 48.99 63.53 22.05
C LEU A 34 49.26 63.17 20.59
N SER A 35 49.32 61.88 20.23
CA SER A 35 49.46 61.47 18.82
C SER A 35 48.29 61.93 17.96
N ASN A 36 47.06 61.84 18.46
CA ASN A 36 45.87 62.32 17.77
C ASN A 36 45.92 63.85 17.52
N ILE A 37 46.31 64.63 18.53
CA ILE A 37 46.49 66.08 18.41
C ILE A 37 47.61 66.40 17.40
N LEU A 38 48.74 65.68 17.45
CA LEU A 38 49.85 65.82 16.48
C LEU A 38 49.42 65.45 15.05
N GLY A 39 48.40 64.62 14.90
CA GLY A 39 47.77 64.24 13.64
C GLY A 39 46.68 65.20 13.14
N GLY A 40 46.41 66.30 13.85
CA GLY A 40 45.37 67.27 13.49
C GLY A 40 43.97 66.96 14.02
N GLY A 41 43.82 65.99 14.93
CA GLY A 41 42.56 65.65 15.58
C GLY A 41 42.30 66.44 16.87
N THR A 42 41.11 66.28 17.44
CA THR A 42 40.61 67.06 18.59
C THR A 42 41.12 66.56 19.95
N GLY A 43 41.83 65.43 20.01
CA GLY A 43 42.32 64.84 21.26
C GLY A 43 41.28 64.01 22.03
N ASP A 44 40.02 63.98 21.57
CA ASP A 44 38.95 63.16 22.14
C ASP A 44 39.05 61.71 21.65
N VAL A 45 40.05 60.99 22.15
CA VAL A 45 40.22 59.57 21.85
C VAL A 45 39.68 58.73 23.00
N LYS A 46 38.64 57.93 22.71
CA LYS A 46 38.09 56.92 23.63
C LYS A 46 39.18 55.88 23.95
N SER A 47 39.16 55.34 25.17
CA SER A 47 40.08 54.27 25.53
C SER A 47 39.72 52.96 24.82
N PRO A 48 40.68 52.05 24.59
CA PRO A 48 40.40 50.74 24.03
C PRO A 48 39.34 49.97 24.82
N ASN A 49 39.38 50.04 26.16
CA ASN A 49 38.43 49.33 27.01
C ASN A 49 37.00 49.87 26.84
N GLU A 50 36.82 51.18 26.72
CA GLU A 50 35.50 51.77 26.44
C GLU A 50 34.95 51.36 25.07
N LEU A 51 35.82 51.26 24.06
CA LEU A 51 35.46 50.79 22.72
C LEU A 51 35.15 49.29 22.70
N HIS A 52 35.91 48.48 23.45
CA HIS A 52 35.66 47.06 23.66
C HIS A 52 34.30 46.83 24.33
N ASP A 53 33.98 47.58 25.38
CA ASP A 53 32.69 47.50 26.06
C ASP A 53 31.54 47.94 25.15
N GLN A 54 31.73 49.00 24.35
CA GLN A 54 30.75 49.44 23.35
C GLN A 54 30.50 48.37 22.28
N LEU A 55 31.55 47.73 21.76
CA LEU A 55 31.45 46.62 20.82
C LEU A 55 30.72 45.43 21.44
N ASN A 56 31.08 45.02 22.66
CA ASN A 56 30.43 43.91 23.36
C ASN A 56 28.96 44.19 23.67
N MET A 57 28.62 45.41 24.07
CA MET A 57 27.22 45.80 24.24
C MET A 57 26.46 45.77 22.92
N ALA A 58 27.04 46.25 21.82
CA ALA A 58 26.41 46.22 20.51
C ALA A 58 26.19 44.79 20.00
N ILE A 59 27.17 43.90 20.21
CA ILE A 59 27.04 42.45 19.93
C ILE A 59 25.91 41.84 20.76
N ARG A 60 25.83 42.15 22.07
CA ARG A 60 24.77 41.64 22.96
C ARG A 60 23.38 42.15 22.57
N LYS A 61 23.27 43.41 22.16
CA LYS A 61 22.02 44.03 21.71
C LYS A 61 21.59 43.58 20.31
N LYS A 62 22.48 42.97 19.53
CA LYS A 62 22.22 42.48 18.16
C LYS A 62 21.70 43.57 17.20
N ASP A 63 22.06 44.82 17.47
CA ASP A 63 21.64 45.97 16.65
C ASP A 63 22.72 46.23 15.59
N VAL A 64 22.34 46.09 14.31
CA VAL A 64 23.25 46.12 13.16
C VAL A 64 23.85 47.52 12.93
N ASP A 65 23.06 48.57 13.12
CA ASP A 65 23.50 49.95 12.84
C ASP A 65 24.46 50.45 13.93
N THR A 66 24.13 50.15 15.20
CA THR A 66 25.03 50.48 16.31
C THR A 66 26.31 49.64 16.29
N LEU A 67 26.25 48.37 15.87
CA LEU A 67 27.42 47.52 15.70
C LEU A 67 28.31 47.99 14.55
N ASN A 68 27.74 48.36 13.39
CA ASN A 68 28.48 48.95 12.29
C ASN A 68 29.17 50.26 12.70
N LYS A 69 28.45 51.14 13.41
CA LYS A 69 29.02 52.40 13.90
C LYS A 69 30.16 52.16 14.89
N ALA A 70 30.00 51.23 15.83
CA ALA A 70 31.04 50.87 16.79
C ALA A 70 32.27 50.25 16.10
N ILE A 71 32.08 49.40 15.10
CA ILE A 71 33.19 48.84 14.30
C ILE A 71 33.95 49.96 13.57
N MET A 72 33.24 50.89 12.92
CA MET A 72 33.89 52.03 12.25
C MET A 72 34.66 52.93 13.24
N GLU A 73 34.11 53.19 14.42
CA GLU A 73 34.80 53.96 15.47
C GLU A 73 36.06 53.24 15.97
N CYS A 74 36.05 51.90 16.08
CA CYS A 74 37.22 51.12 16.49
C CYS A 74 38.29 51.04 15.38
N GLU A 75 37.88 50.91 14.12
CA GLU A 75 38.78 50.91 12.97
C GLU A 75 39.42 52.28 12.74
N ALA A 76 38.66 53.36 12.96
CA ALA A 76 39.19 54.73 12.91
C ALA A 76 40.17 55.03 14.04
N ALA A 77 39.98 54.40 15.22
CA ALA A 77 40.90 54.52 16.34
C ALA A 77 42.21 53.73 16.12
N GLY A 78 42.18 52.67 15.30
CA GLY A 78 43.38 51.95 14.85
C GLY A 78 44.13 51.21 15.97
N TYR A 79 43.43 50.80 17.03
CA TYR A 79 44.02 50.10 18.17
C TYR A 79 44.30 48.61 17.88
N PRO A 80 45.57 48.17 17.88
CA PRO A 80 45.91 46.77 17.59
C PRO A 80 45.28 45.78 18.57
N GLU A 81 45.03 46.19 19.82
CA GLU A 81 44.45 45.32 20.84
C GLU A 81 42.99 44.96 20.55
N LEU A 82 42.28 45.80 19.79
CA LEU A 82 40.88 45.60 19.43
C LEU A 82 40.70 44.74 18.18
N ASP A 83 41.76 44.37 17.46
CA ASP A 83 41.67 43.60 16.20
C ASP A 83 40.97 42.25 16.37
N ALA A 84 41.15 41.61 17.52
CA ALA A 84 40.45 40.36 17.84
C ALA A 84 38.94 40.60 18.01
N ASP A 85 38.56 41.70 18.66
CA ASP A 85 37.17 42.02 18.97
C ASP A 85 36.45 42.63 17.77
N ILE A 86 37.13 43.43 16.94
CA ILE A 86 36.63 43.89 15.63
C ILE A 86 36.35 42.69 14.73
N ARG A 87 37.25 41.68 14.69
CA ARG A 87 37.01 40.44 13.93
C ARG A 87 35.78 39.68 14.46
N LYS A 88 35.65 39.52 15.78
CA LYS A 88 34.45 38.91 16.38
C LYS A 88 33.18 39.70 16.07
N ALA A 89 33.25 41.02 16.15
CA ALA A 89 32.15 41.93 15.84
C ALA A 89 31.73 41.84 14.37
N ARG A 90 32.70 41.76 13.43
CA ARG A 90 32.42 41.54 12.00
C ARG A 90 31.82 40.17 11.71
N VAL A 91 32.24 39.12 12.41
CA VAL A 91 31.61 37.79 12.32
C VAL A 91 30.19 37.83 12.87
N ALA A 92 29.97 38.48 14.02
CA ALA A 92 28.64 38.69 14.57
C ALA A 92 27.76 39.50 13.60
N LEU A 93 28.29 40.56 13.00
CA LEU A 93 27.61 41.36 11.99
C LEU A 93 27.31 40.56 10.71
N LYS A 94 28.21 39.67 10.29
CA LYS A 94 27.97 38.76 9.15
C LYS A 94 26.88 37.73 9.47
N ASN A 95 26.85 37.24 10.71
CA ASN A 95 25.81 36.32 11.17
C ASN A 95 24.45 37.02 11.34
N LEU A 96 24.46 38.31 11.70
CA LEU A 96 23.27 39.16 11.75
C LEU A 96 22.85 39.65 10.35
N GLY A 97 23.80 39.81 9.43
CA GLY A 97 23.64 40.32 8.07
C GLY A 97 23.53 39.24 6.99
N GLY A 98 23.30 37.98 7.37
CA GLY A 98 23.07 36.86 6.45
C GLY A 98 21.72 36.87 5.73
N SER A 99 20.91 37.91 5.92
CA SER A 99 19.64 38.09 5.23
C SER A 99 19.55 39.51 4.69
N ARG A 100 19.54 39.62 3.37
CA ARG A 100 19.35 40.84 2.61
C ARG A 100 17.93 41.36 2.85
N GLY A 101 17.74 42.17 3.88
CA GLY A 101 16.46 42.84 4.16
C GLY A 101 16.68 43.97 5.15
N GLY A 102 16.58 45.21 4.68
CA GLY A 102 16.43 46.35 5.57
C GLY A 102 15.24 46.12 6.49
N SER A 103 15.31 46.65 7.71
CA SER A 103 14.27 46.55 8.73
C SER A 103 12.90 46.98 8.16
N LYS A 104 12.12 46.02 7.67
CA LYS A 104 10.71 46.22 7.30
C LYS A 104 9.93 46.44 8.60
N SER A 105 9.03 47.43 8.62
CA SER A 105 8.18 47.66 9.78
C SER A 105 7.33 46.42 10.10
N PRO A 106 6.93 46.21 11.37
CA PRO A 106 6.14 45.04 11.78
C PRO A 106 4.88 44.87 10.93
N GLU A 107 4.22 45.99 10.58
CA GLU A 107 3.01 46.01 9.76
C GLU A 107 3.27 45.58 8.30
N ALA A 108 4.39 46.01 7.71
CA ALA A 108 4.77 45.60 6.36
C ALA A 108 5.10 44.10 6.29
N LEU A 109 5.73 43.55 7.34
CA LEU A 109 5.98 42.11 7.47
C LEU A 109 4.70 41.32 7.69
N ARG A 110 3.75 41.81 8.49
CA ARG A 110 2.41 41.18 8.62
C ARG A 110 1.68 41.13 7.29
N GLN A 111 1.67 42.23 6.56
CA GLN A 111 0.96 42.31 5.28
C GLN A 111 1.61 41.40 4.22
N MET A 112 2.94 41.32 4.20
CA MET A 112 3.69 40.37 3.38
C MET A 112 3.37 38.92 3.75
N LEU A 113 3.44 38.56 5.04
CA LEU A 113 3.14 37.22 5.52
C LEU A 113 1.69 36.82 5.19
N SER A 114 0.73 37.71 5.42
CA SER A 114 -0.68 37.47 5.10
C SER A 114 -0.93 37.28 3.61
N ASN A 115 -0.28 38.07 2.74
CA ASN A 115 -0.40 37.90 1.29
C ASN A 115 0.18 36.57 0.82
N VAL A 116 1.35 36.19 1.36
CA VAL A 116 2.02 34.92 1.01
C VAL A 116 1.26 33.72 1.58
N MET A 117 0.60 33.84 2.73
CA MET A 117 -0.30 32.81 3.27
C MET A 117 -1.55 32.58 2.40
N GLN A 118 -2.01 33.60 1.66
CA GLN A 118 -3.19 33.49 0.78
C GLN A 118 -2.86 33.05 -0.65
N HIS A 119 -1.70 33.46 -1.18
CA HIS A 119 -1.39 33.34 -2.61
C HIS A 119 0.01 32.84 -2.94
N GLY A 120 0.88 32.62 -1.95
CA GLY A 120 2.28 32.25 -2.17
C GLY A 120 2.54 30.75 -2.18
N ASP A 121 3.55 30.34 -2.95
CA ASP A 121 4.04 28.97 -2.96
C ASP A 121 4.84 28.65 -1.68
N LYS A 122 5.00 27.36 -1.36
CA LYS A 122 5.71 26.87 -0.16
C LYS A 122 7.08 27.52 0.05
N ALA A 123 7.87 27.69 -1.01
CA ALA A 123 9.19 28.31 -0.93
C ALA A 123 9.12 29.82 -0.59
N GLN A 124 8.09 30.51 -1.07
CA GLN A 124 7.86 31.91 -0.76
C GLN A 124 7.37 32.07 0.70
N LEU A 125 6.52 31.16 1.17
CA LEU A 125 6.04 31.14 2.56
C LEU A 125 7.17 30.83 3.54
N GLU A 126 8.04 29.86 3.22
CA GLU A 126 9.22 29.53 4.02
C GLU A 126 10.22 30.69 4.06
N SER A 127 10.45 31.36 2.93
CA SER A 127 11.28 32.57 2.87
C SER A 127 10.70 33.70 3.72
N ALA A 128 9.38 33.95 3.65
CA ALA A 128 8.72 35.01 4.40
C ALA A 128 8.71 34.73 5.91
N VAL A 129 8.51 33.48 6.32
CA VAL A 129 8.62 33.05 7.73
C VAL A 129 10.04 33.23 8.23
N ASN A 130 11.05 32.83 7.47
CA ASN A 130 12.46 33.01 7.84
C ASN A 130 12.83 34.49 7.94
N GLU A 131 12.29 35.34 7.07
CA GLU A 131 12.48 36.79 7.14
C GLU A 131 11.83 37.40 8.39
N CYS A 132 10.63 36.97 8.76
CA CYS A 132 9.96 37.43 9.99
C CYS A 132 10.64 36.92 11.26
N VAL A 133 11.15 35.69 11.26
CA VAL A 133 11.93 35.11 12.37
C VAL A 133 13.28 35.81 12.51
N ALA A 134 13.95 36.11 11.39
CA ALA A 134 15.20 36.85 11.37
C ALA A 134 15.03 38.29 11.88
N ALA A 135 13.87 38.91 11.65
CA ALA A 135 13.54 40.23 12.19
C ALA A 135 13.36 40.24 13.72
N GLY A 136 13.04 39.09 14.35
CA GLY A 136 13.05 38.93 15.81
C GLY A 136 12.01 39.77 16.58
N LEU A 137 10.94 40.21 15.90
CA LEU A 137 9.90 41.06 16.49
C LEU A 137 8.83 40.20 17.17
N GLN A 138 8.72 40.28 18.50
CA GLN A 138 7.75 39.51 19.29
C GLN A 138 6.30 39.70 18.84
N GLU A 139 5.99 40.88 18.31
CA GLU A 139 4.67 41.24 17.83
C GLU A 139 4.21 40.37 16.64
N LEU A 140 5.14 39.76 15.90
CA LEU A 140 4.90 38.88 14.75
C LEU A 140 4.84 37.39 15.15
N ASP A 141 5.14 37.02 16.40
CA ASP A 141 5.27 35.62 16.82
C ASP A 141 3.99 34.81 16.56
N THR A 142 2.81 35.40 16.80
CA THR A 142 1.51 34.76 16.53
C THR A 142 1.26 34.55 15.05
N ASP A 143 1.67 35.49 14.19
CA ASP A 143 1.46 35.39 12.75
C ASP A 143 2.48 34.43 12.12
N VAL A 144 3.72 34.46 12.59
CA VAL A 144 4.76 33.48 12.26
C VAL A 144 4.35 32.08 12.67
N GLN A 145 3.73 31.91 13.84
CA GLN A 145 3.25 30.62 14.30
C GLN A 145 2.12 30.08 13.40
N LYS A 146 1.16 30.92 13.01
CA LYS A 146 0.11 30.55 12.03
C LYS A 146 0.69 30.21 10.66
N ALA A 147 1.69 30.96 10.19
CA ALA A 147 2.38 30.68 8.94
C ALA A 147 3.20 29.38 9.01
N ARG A 148 3.77 29.04 10.17
CA ARG A 148 4.44 27.76 10.44
C ARG A 148 3.46 26.59 10.46
N GLU A 149 2.27 26.78 11.03
CA GLU A 149 1.19 25.79 11.01
C GLU A 149 0.71 25.56 9.58
N LEU A 150 0.52 26.62 8.78
CA LEU A 150 0.23 26.47 7.34
C LEU A 150 1.38 25.82 6.57
N LEU A 151 2.64 26.13 6.87
CA LEU A 151 3.79 25.42 6.31
C LEU A 151 3.82 23.95 6.74
N HIS A 152 3.40 23.64 7.96
CA HIS A 152 3.28 22.28 8.47
C HIS A 152 2.19 21.51 7.73
N ASP A 153 1.01 22.11 7.55
CA ASP A 153 -0.10 21.54 6.80
C ASP A 153 0.23 21.39 5.30
N LEU A 154 0.96 22.34 4.72
CA LEU A 154 1.50 22.25 3.36
C LEU A 154 2.64 21.23 3.25
N ARG A 155 3.39 20.98 4.32
CA ARG A 155 4.41 19.92 4.41
C ARG A 155 3.75 18.54 4.52
N GLU A 156 2.63 18.44 5.23
CA GLU A 156 1.79 17.23 5.27
C GLU A 156 1.11 16.96 3.93
N LYS A 157 0.75 18.00 3.16
CA LYS A 157 0.20 17.86 1.80
C LYS A 157 1.26 17.65 0.69
N HIS A 158 2.52 18.04 0.89
CA HIS A 158 3.60 17.94 -0.10
C HIS A 158 4.91 17.33 0.45
N GLN A 159 4.84 16.08 0.91
CA GLN A 159 6.00 15.17 0.92
C GLN A 159 5.62 13.83 0.27
N PRO A 160 5.89 13.65 -1.04
CA PRO A 160 6.15 12.33 -1.60
C PRO A 160 7.54 11.90 -1.11
N GLY A 161 7.62 10.90 -0.23
CA GLY A 161 8.86 10.14 -0.03
C GLY A 161 9.68 10.31 1.26
N SER A 162 9.13 10.82 2.38
CA SER A 162 9.83 10.64 3.68
C SER A 162 8.88 10.45 4.87
N ARG A 163 8.02 9.43 4.80
CA ARG A 163 7.34 8.97 6.01
C ARG A 163 8.31 8.10 6.80
N SER A 164 8.46 8.36 8.10
CA SER A 164 9.31 7.53 8.96
C SER A 164 8.75 6.10 9.00
N PRO A 165 9.61 5.07 9.13
CA PRO A 165 9.17 3.67 9.19
C PRO A 165 8.09 3.44 10.26
N VAL A 166 8.23 4.09 11.41
CA VAL A 166 7.27 4.01 12.52
C VAL A 166 5.91 4.62 12.16
N SER A 167 5.88 5.74 11.44
CA SER A 167 4.63 6.35 10.98
C SER A 167 3.92 5.49 9.94
N LEU A 168 4.68 4.98 8.95
CA LEU A 168 4.17 4.06 7.93
C LEU A 168 3.61 2.80 8.58
N ARG A 169 4.28 2.24 9.59
CA ARG A 169 3.80 1.07 10.32
C ARG A 169 2.47 1.31 11.01
N ASN A 170 2.33 2.46 11.68
CA ASN A 170 1.11 2.80 12.40
C ASN A 170 -0.05 3.06 11.43
N GLU A 171 0.20 3.72 10.31
CA GLU A 171 -0.81 3.94 9.26
C GLU A 171 -1.16 2.66 8.51
N LEU A 172 -0.18 1.79 8.19
CA LEU A 172 -0.43 0.46 7.65
C LEU A 172 -1.31 -0.35 8.59
N LYS A 173 -1.01 -0.37 9.89
CA LYS A 173 -1.84 -1.06 10.89
C LYS A 173 -3.23 -0.46 11.01
N LYS A 174 -3.36 0.87 10.95
CA LYS A 174 -4.65 1.56 11.01
C LYS A 174 -5.48 1.27 9.75
N ALA A 175 -4.91 1.42 8.57
CA ALA A 175 -5.56 1.13 7.30
C ALA A 175 -5.89 -0.37 7.15
N THR A 176 -5.06 -1.26 7.69
CA THR A 176 -5.33 -2.71 7.78
C THR A 176 -6.54 -3.00 8.67
N LYS A 177 -6.63 -2.34 9.84
CA LYS A 177 -7.78 -2.44 10.75
C LYS A 177 -9.06 -1.84 10.16
N GLU A 178 -8.94 -0.71 9.48
CA GLU A 178 -10.05 0.01 8.85
C GLU A 178 -10.44 -0.58 7.48
N ARG A 179 -9.70 -1.58 6.98
CA ARG A 179 -9.93 -2.26 5.69
C ARG A 179 -10.08 -1.32 4.49
N ASN A 180 -9.38 -0.18 4.51
CA ASN A 180 -9.51 0.85 3.49
C ASN A 180 -8.59 0.56 2.29
N ARG A 181 -9.13 -0.12 1.27
CA ARG A 181 -8.40 -0.58 0.07
C ARG A 181 -7.55 0.49 -0.62
N PRO A 182 -8.08 1.65 -1.07
CA PRO A 182 -7.28 2.64 -1.79
C PRO A 182 -6.17 3.27 -0.94
N LEU A 183 -6.38 3.42 0.38
CA LEU A 183 -5.32 3.87 1.28
C LEU A 183 -4.25 2.80 1.48
N LEU A 184 -4.64 1.53 1.60
CA LEU A 184 -3.72 0.41 1.79
C LEU A 184 -2.80 0.21 0.58
N GLU A 185 -3.35 0.30 -0.64
CA GLU A 185 -2.59 0.17 -1.89
C GLU A 185 -1.56 1.30 -2.05
N LYS A 186 -1.97 2.54 -1.72
CA LYS A 186 -1.09 3.71 -1.72
C LYS A 186 0.04 3.56 -0.69
N LEU A 187 -0.28 3.13 0.53
CA LEU A 187 0.70 2.94 1.60
C LEU A 187 1.71 1.83 1.29
N ILE A 188 1.26 0.71 0.69
CA ILE A 188 2.14 -0.38 0.27
C ILE A 188 3.14 0.11 -0.78
N ARG A 189 2.68 0.85 -1.79
CA ARG A 189 3.54 1.42 -2.84
C ARG A 189 4.56 2.40 -2.25
N GLU A 190 4.14 3.29 -1.36
CA GLU A 190 5.03 4.23 -0.66
C GLU A 190 6.10 3.50 0.19
N CYS A 191 5.76 2.38 0.82
CA CYS A 191 6.71 1.59 1.60
C CYS A 191 7.70 0.79 0.72
N GLU A 192 7.24 0.30 -0.44
CA GLU A 192 8.07 -0.42 -1.42
C GLU A 192 9.06 0.52 -2.11
N GLU A 193 8.64 1.73 -2.45
CA GLU A 193 9.51 2.78 -2.99
C GLU A 193 10.58 3.19 -1.97
N ALA A 194 10.22 3.26 -0.68
CA ALA A 194 11.15 3.62 0.38
C ALA A 194 12.11 2.50 0.83
N LYS A 195 11.84 1.24 0.44
CA LYS A 195 12.69 0.05 0.67
C LYS A 195 13.15 -0.14 2.13
N TYR A 196 12.29 0.13 3.12
CA TYR A 196 12.63 -0.09 4.53
C TYR A 196 12.55 -1.58 4.91
N PRO A 197 13.66 -2.24 5.29
CA PRO A 197 13.66 -3.68 5.63
C PRO A 197 12.80 -4.01 6.86
N GLU A 198 12.71 -3.07 7.79
CA GLU A 198 12.02 -3.18 9.08
C GLU A 198 10.49 -3.30 8.93
N LEU A 199 9.93 -2.89 7.78
CA LEU A 199 8.50 -2.94 7.48
C LEU A 199 8.10 -4.20 6.70
N SER A 200 9.03 -5.10 6.40
CA SER A 200 8.77 -6.29 5.57
C SER A 200 7.65 -7.19 6.11
N SER A 201 7.55 -7.35 7.43
CA SER A 201 6.48 -8.13 8.08
C SER A 201 5.13 -7.42 8.03
N ASP A 202 5.09 -6.12 8.34
CA ASP A 202 3.87 -5.31 8.29
C ASP A 202 3.39 -5.12 6.83
N LEU A 203 4.31 -5.05 5.86
CA LEU A 203 4.01 -5.05 4.42
C LEU A 203 3.44 -6.38 3.96
N ARG A 204 3.98 -7.51 4.44
CA ARG A 204 3.41 -8.84 4.15
C ARG A 204 1.98 -8.91 4.69
N GLN A 205 1.75 -8.54 5.94
CA GLN A 205 0.41 -8.53 6.54
C GLN A 205 -0.55 -7.57 5.83
N ALA A 206 -0.09 -6.39 5.43
CA ALA A 206 -0.90 -5.44 4.67
C ALA A 206 -1.15 -5.92 3.24
N ARG A 207 -0.21 -6.62 2.60
CA ARG A 207 -0.43 -7.29 1.31
C ARG A 207 -1.40 -8.45 1.45
N ASP A 208 -1.31 -9.26 2.49
CA ASP A 208 -2.27 -10.34 2.75
C ASP A 208 -3.67 -9.78 3.01
N THR A 209 -3.74 -8.64 3.73
CA THR A 209 -5.00 -7.93 3.94
C THR A 209 -5.48 -7.28 2.65
N LEU A 210 -4.60 -6.66 1.86
CA LEU A 210 -4.91 -6.13 0.54
C LEU A 210 -5.38 -7.26 -0.37
N LYS A 211 -4.77 -8.44 -0.30
CA LYS A 211 -5.11 -9.66 -1.05
C LYS A 211 -6.47 -10.21 -0.63
N SER A 212 -6.76 -10.17 0.67
CA SER A 212 -8.07 -10.49 1.23
C SER A 212 -9.15 -9.46 0.85
N LEU A 213 -8.77 -8.20 0.60
CA LEU A 213 -9.64 -7.11 0.14
C LEU A 213 -9.67 -6.98 -1.40
N SER A 214 -8.68 -7.54 -2.09
CA SER A 214 -8.50 -7.56 -3.55
C SER A 214 -9.01 -8.83 -4.18
N GLY A 215 -9.40 -9.81 -3.36
CA GLY A 215 -10.15 -10.97 -3.82
C GLY A 215 -9.30 -11.97 -4.61
N GLU A 216 -7.97 -11.90 -4.56
CA GLU A 216 -7.12 -12.86 -5.27
C GLU A 216 -7.11 -14.26 -4.63
N CYS A 217 -7.77 -14.46 -3.48
CA CYS A 217 -8.09 -15.78 -2.96
C CYS A 217 -9.55 -15.89 -2.47
N GLY A 218 -10.46 -15.15 -3.10
CA GLY A 218 -11.89 -15.15 -2.76
C GLY A 218 -12.63 -14.03 -3.47
N GLY A 219 -12.56 -14.02 -4.80
CA GLY A 219 -12.98 -12.88 -5.62
C GLY A 219 -14.47 -12.59 -5.50
N THR A 220 -14.81 -11.34 -5.22
CA THR A 220 -15.96 -10.74 -5.91
C THR A 220 -15.57 -10.69 -7.38
N ILE A 221 -15.94 -11.74 -8.10
CA ILE A 221 -15.83 -11.84 -9.54
C ILE A 221 -16.41 -10.54 -10.13
N SER A 222 -15.66 -9.83 -10.99
CA SER A 222 -16.17 -8.66 -11.70
C SER A 222 -16.73 -9.10 -13.05
N ALA A 223 -17.67 -8.32 -13.60
CA ALA A 223 -18.31 -8.67 -14.87
C ALA A 223 -17.30 -8.77 -16.02
N ASP A 224 -16.29 -7.90 -16.05
CA ASP A 224 -15.24 -7.91 -17.06
C ASP A 224 -14.34 -9.16 -16.95
N MET A 225 -14.01 -9.60 -15.74
CA MET A 225 -13.25 -10.85 -15.55
C MET A 225 -14.03 -12.09 -16.01
N LEU A 226 -15.36 -12.11 -15.86
CA LEU A 226 -16.17 -13.20 -16.40
C LEU A 226 -16.25 -13.16 -17.91
N ARG A 227 -16.33 -11.97 -18.52
CA ARG A 227 -16.28 -11.85 -19.98
C ARG A 227 -14.98 -12.40 -20.54
N ASP A 228 -13.85 -12.00 -19.95
CA ASP A 228 -12.54 -12.49 -20.39
C ASP A 228 -12.46 -14.02 -20.25
N LYS A 229 -12.91 -14.57 -19.11
CA LYS A 229 -12.96 -16.02 -18.90
C LYS A 229 -13.89 -16.74 -19.89
N LEU A 230 -15.07 -16.20 -20.18
CA LEU A 230 -16.00 -16.76 -21.17
C LEU A 230 -15.37 -16.72 -22.56
N GLU A 231 -14.71 -15.63 -22.92
CA GLU A 231 -14.03 -15.49 -24.21
C GLU A 231 -12.88 -16.48 -24.37
N ASP A 232 -12.06 -16.65 -23.33
CA ASP A 232 -10.97 -17.61 -23.33
C ASP A 232 -11.48 -19.06 -23.37
N ALA A 233 -12.54 -19.39 -22.62
CA ALA A 233 -13.19 -20.70 -22.69
C ALA A 233 -13.78 -20.98 -24.09
N MET A 234 -14.39 -19.98 -24.73
CA MET A 234 -14.87 -20.10 -26.12
C MET A 234 -13.73 -20.34 -27.12
N LYS A 235 -12.54 -19.77 -26.89
CA LYS A 235 -11.35 -19.97 -27.73
C LYS A 235 -10.71 -21.33 -27.55
N THR A 236 -10.64 -21.82 -26.31
CA THR A 236 -10.03 -23.12 -25.99
C THR A 236 -10.81 -24.31 -26.56
N LYS A 237 -12.09 -24.11 -26.93
CA LYS A 237 -13.01 -25.13 -27.48
C LYS A 237 -13.15 -26.37 -26.59
N ASP A 238 -12.81 -26.26 -25.31
CA ASP A 238 -13.11 -27.29 -24.33
C ASP A 238 -14.54 -27.10 -23.83
N LYS A 239 -15.42 -28.03 -24.21
CA LYS A 239 -16.83 -27.98 -23.81
C LYS A 239 -17.00 -28.02 -22.29
N SER A 240 -16.22 -28.86 -21.60
CA SER A 240 -16.37 -29.07 -20.16
C SER A 240 -15.97 -27.83 -19.36
N GLU A 241 -14.90 -27.16 -19.80
CA GLU A 241 -14.47 -25.90 -19.20
C GLU A 241 -15.43 -24.76 -19.54
N LEU A 242 -15.92 -24.68 -20.77
CA LEU A 242 -16.91 -23.69 -21.18
C LEU A 242 -18.22 -23.81 -20.36
N ASP A 243 -18.73 -25.03 -20.17
CA ASP A 243 -19.93 -25.28 -19.37
C ASP A 243 -19.73 -24.85 -17.90
N ARG A 244 -18.54 -25.10 -17.33
CA ARG A 244 -18.18 -24.66 -15.98
C ARG A 244 -18.17 -23.13 -15.85
N VAL A 245 -17.52 -22.44 -16.79
CA VAL A 245 -17.43 -20.97 -16.77
C VAL A 245 -18.81 -20.33 -17.01
N ILE A 246 -19.66 -20.92 -17.84
CA ILE A 246 -21.06 -20.49 -18.01
C ILE A 246 -21.81 -20.60 -16.67
N GLN A 247 -21.69 -21.72 -15.95
CA GLN A 247 -22.33 -21.89 -14.65
C GLN A 247 -21.83 -20.87 -13.61
N GLU A 248 -20.51 -20.65 -13.54
CA GLU A 248 -19.92 -19.63 -12.67
C GLU A 248 -20.46 -18.22 -12.99
N SER A 249 -20.59 -17.91 -14.28
CA SER A 249 -21.09 -16.61 -14.74
C SER A 249 -22.57 -16.41 -14.44
N VAL A 250 -23.39 -17.44 -14.60
CA VAL A 250 -24.82 -17.45 -14.26
C VAL A 250 -25.01 -17.32 -12.75
N ALA A 251 -24.26 -18.07 -11.95
CA ALA A 251 -24.33 -18.02 -10.50
C ALA A 251 -23.94 -16.63 -9.93
N ALA A 252 -23.08 -15.89 -10.64
CA ALA A 252 -22.70 -14.54 -10.25
C ALA A 252 -23.82 -13.51 -10.46
N GLY A 253 -24.81 -13.78 -11.32
CA GLY A 253 -26.03 -12.96 -11.47
C GLY A 253 -25.78 -11.49 -11.83
N MET A 254 -24.69 -11.19 -12.56
CA MET A 254 -24.29 -9.82 -12.85
C MET A 254 -25.00 -9.24 -14.08
N PRO A 255 -25.62 -8.06 -13.96
CA PRO A 255 -26.33 -7.44 -15.08
C PRO A 255 -25.37 -7.04 -16.20
N GLY A 256 -25.70 -7.40 -17.45
CA GLY A 256 -24.90 -7.07 -18.63
C GLY A 256 -23.89 -8.13 -19.06
N LEU A 257 -23.97 -9.35 -18.49
CA LEU A 257 -23.28 -10.55 -18.97
C LEU A 257 -24.20 -11.49 -19.76
N ASP A 258 -25.50 -11.21 -19.82
CA ASP A 258 -26.50 -12.11 -20.40
C ASP A 258 -26.24 -12.42 -21.87
N VAL A 259 -25.81 -11.42 -22.64
CA VAL A 259 -25.47 -11.58 -24.06
C VAL A 259 -24.25 -12.50 -24.22
N ASP A 260 -23.22 -12.30 -23.41
CA ASP A 260 -21.99 -13.08 -23.44
C ASP A 260 -22.26 -14.54 -23.01
N ILE A 261 -23.07 -14.73 -21.97
CA ILE A 261 -23.52 -16.04 -21.50
C ILE A 261 -24.33 -16.75 -22.60
N GLN A 262 -25.26 -16.07 -23.27
CA GLN A 262 -26.02 -16.66 -24.36
C GLN A 262 -25.13 -17.03 -25.54
N GLN A 263 -24.15 -16.19 -25.89
CA GLN A 263 -23.17 -16.53 -26.92
C GLN A 263 -22.35 -17.77 -26.54
N ALA A 264 -21.86 -17.85 -25.30
CA ALA A 264 -21.13 -18.99 -24.80
C ALA A 264 -21.97 -20.28 -24.82
N ARG A 265 -23.27 -20.21 -24.49
CA ARG A 265 -24.22 -21.34 -24.60
C ARG A 265 -24.35 -21.86 -26.02
N ARG A 266 -24.47 -20.97 -27.02
CA ARG A 266 -24.51 -21.39 -28.44
C ARG A 266 -23.24 -22.11 -28.85
N VAL A 267 -22.08 -21.61 -28.41
CA VAL A 267 -20.79 -22.25 -28.68
C VAL A 267 -20.72 -23.62 -28.01
N SER A 268 -21.14 -23.75 -26.75
CA SER A 268 -21.18 -25.05 -26.06
C SER A 268 -22.11 -26.06 -26.73
N ASP A 269 -23.29 -25.61 -27.19
CA ASP A 269 -24.24 -26.47 -27.92
C ASP A 269 -23.63 -26.98 -29.23
N ILE A 270 -23.00 -26.09 -30.02
CA ILE A 270 -22.30 -26.46 -31.26
C ILE A 270 -21.16 -27.45 -30.96
N LEU A 271 -20.38 -27.24 -29.89
CA LEU A 271 -19.33 -28.17 -29.46
C LEU A 271 -19.91 -29.52 -29.01
N GLY A 272 -21.17 -29.55 -28.56
CA GLY A 272 -21.95 -30.75 -28.25
C GLY A 272 -22.55 -31.47 -29.45
N GLY A 273 -22.44 -30.92 -30.66
CA GLY A 273 -23.07 -31.44 -31.88
C GLY A 273 -24.49 -30.91 -32.15
N GLY A 274 -24.93 -29.89 -31.42
CA GLY A 274 -26.20 -29.19 -31.63
C GLY A 274 -26.15 -28.16 -32.75
N SER A 275 -27.29 -27.51 -33.02
CA SER A 275 -27.42 -26.48 -34.07
C SER A 275 -26.99 -25.08 -33.62
N GLY A 276 -26.84 -24.86 -32.32
CA GLY A 276 -26.61 -23.54 -31.71
C GLY A 276 -27.89 -22.73 -31.50
N ASP A 277 -29.07 -23.27 -31.81
CA ASP A 277 -30.37 -22.61 -31.60
C ASP A 277 -30.89 -22.87 -30.18
N VAL A 278 -30.19 -22.30 -29.19
CA VAL A 278 -30.56 -22.43 -27.78
C VAL A 278 -31.53 -21.31 -27.39
N VAL A 279 -32.68 -21.68 -26.81
CA VAL A 279 -33.67 -20.70 -26.32
C VAL A 279 -33.11 -19.99 -25.08
N PRO A 280 -33.16 -18.64 -24.98
CA PRO A 280 -32.66 -17.94 -23.81
C PRO A 280 -33.45 -18.27 -22.54
N SER A 281 -32.76 -18.32 -21.39
CA SER A 281 -33.34 -18.66 -20.08
C SER A 281 -34.53 -17.79 -19.69
N ASP A 282 -34.43 -16.47 -19.89
CA ASP A 282 -35.49 -15.51 -19.57
C ASP A 282 -36.79 -15.76 -20.35
N THR A 283 -36.65 -16.29 -21.57
CA THR A 283 -37.80 -16.62 -22.43
C THR A 283 -38.53 -17.83 -21.85
N LEU A 284 -37.79 -18.86 -21.42
CA LEU A 284 -38.33 -20.04 -20.76
C LEU A 284 -38.94 -19.70 -19.39
N GLN A 285 -38.29 -18.85 -18.59
CA GLN A 285 -38.87 -18.34 -17.33
C GLN A 285 -40.20 -17.63 -17.57
N SER A 286 -40.26 -16.77 -18.58
CA SER A 286 -41.49 -16.05 -18.94
C SER A 286 -42.59 -17.00 -19.42
N GLN A 287 -42.23 -18.04 -20.18
CA GLN A 287 -43.15 -19.09 -20.62
C GLN A 287 -43.69 -19.92 -19.45
N LEU A 288 -42.81 -20.38 -18.54
CA LEU A 288 -43.21 -21.10 -17.33
C LEU A 288 -44.12 -20.23 -16.44
N ALA A 289 -43.75 -18.98 -16.18
CA ALA A 289 -44.56 -18.05 -15.39
C ALA A 289 -45.93 -17.80 -16.03
N ARG A 290 -46.00 -17.69 -17.36
CA ARG A 290 -47.26 -17.54 -18.10
C ARG A 290 -48.12 -18.81 -17.99
N ALA A 291 -47.53 -19.98 -18.20
CA ALA A 291 -48.22 -21.27 -18.12
C ALA A 291 -48.79 -21.52 -16.71
N ILE A 292 -48.00 -21.21 -15.67
CA ILE A 292 -48.43 -21.26 -14.26
C ILE A 292 -49.64 -20.34 -14.02
N ARG A 293 -49.60 -19.10 -14.51
CA ARG A 293 -50.71 -18.14 -14.35
C ARG A 293 -51.98 -18.58 -15.08
N GLN A 294 -51.83 -19.15 -16.27
CA GLN A 294 -52.93 -19.62 -17.09
C GLN A 294 -53.53 -20.93 -16.55
N LYS A 295 -52.79 -21.69 -15.73
CA LYS A 295 -53.19 -23.00 -15.20
C LYS A 295 -53.62 -23.98 -16.30
N ASP A 296 -53.00 -23.84 -17.47
CA ASP A 296 -53.24 -24.72 -18.61
C ASP A 296 -52.28 -25.91 -18.51
N ILE A 297 -52.85 -27.11 -18.33
CA ILE A 297 -52.12 -28.37 -18.16
C ILE A 297 -51.23 -28.67 -19.37
N GLY A 298 -51.72 -28.42 -20.59
CA GLY A 298 -50.99 -28.74 -21.82
C GLY A 298 -49.81 -27.79 -22.05
N GLU A 299 -50.03 -26.50 -21.87
CA GLU A 299 -48.97 -25.49 -21.97
C GLU A 299 -47.94 -25.64 -20.83
N LEU A 300 -48.36 -26.02 -19.62
CA LEU A 300 -47.45 -26.34 -18.51
C LEU A 300 -46.57 -27.55 -18.84
N GLN A 301 -47.15 -28.64 -19.34
CA GLN A 301 -46.39 -29.83 -19.73
C GLN A 301 -45.36 -29.51 -20.82
N LYS A 302 -45.75 -28.73 -21.83
CA LYS A 302 -44.86 -28.32 -22.90
C LYS A 302 -43.74 -27.40 -22.40
N ALA A 303 -44.07 -26.38 -21.60
CA ALA A 303 -43.07 -25.47 -21.05
C ALA A 303 -42.06 -26.17 -20.12
N ILE A 304 -42.52 -27.18 -19.35
CA ILE A 304 -41.64 -28.02 -18.54
C ILE A 304 -40.70 -28.84 -19.42
N ALA A 305 -41.21 -29.48 -20.48
CA ALA A 305 -40.39 -30.27 -21.40
C ALA A 305 -39.34 -29.41 -22.13
N ASP A 306 -39.74 -28.25 -22.66
CA ASP A 306 -38.85 -27.32 -23.36
C ASP A 306 -37.74 -26.80 -22.39
N SER A 307 -38.07 -26.61 -21.11
CA SER A 307 -37.12 -26.17 -20.08
C SER A 307 -36.17 -27.28 -19.63
N GLU A 308 -36.64 -28.52 -19.56
CA GLU A 308 -35.80 -29.70 -19.26
C GLU A 308 -34.82 -30.01 -20.39
N GLU A 309 -35.23 -29.81 -21.64
CA GLU A 309 -34.39 -29.98 -22.83
C GLU A 309 -33.30 -28.92 -22.89
N ALA A 310 -33.61 -27.66 -22.54
CA ALA A 310 -32.63 -26.59 -22.44
C ALA A 310 -31.59 -26.82 -21.33
N GLY A 311 -31.94 -27.56 -20.27
CA GLY A 311 -31.00 -28.01 -19.25
C GLY A 311 -30.37 -26.88 -18.41
N TYR A 312 -31.11 -25.78 -18.18
CA TYR A 312 -30.62 -24.62 -17.44
C TYR A 312 -30.79 -24.77 -15.92
N PRO A 313 -29.71 -24.78 -15.11
CA PRO A 313 -29.81 -24.98 -13.67
C PRO A 313 -30.60 -23.88 -12.96
N GLU A 314 -30.56 -22.65 -13.48
CA GLU A 314 -31.27 -21.50 -12.91
C GLU A 314 -32.80 -21.61 -13.01
N LEU A 315 -33.32 -22.47 -13.90
CA LEU A 315 -34.77 -22.70 -14.04
C LEU A 315 -35.31 -23.69 -13.01
N ALA A 316 -34.46 -24.35 -12.21
CA ALA A 316 -34.86 -25.45 -11.33
C ALA A 316 -36.00 -25.05 -10.36
N ALA A 317 -35.92 -23.85 -9.78
CA ALA A 317 -36.96 -23.36 -8.86
C ALA A 317 -38.29 -23.08 -9.55
N ASP A 318 -38.26 -22.57 -10.79
CA ASP A 318 -39.46 -22.29 -11.58
C ASP A 318 -40.06 -23.58 -12.15
N LEU A 319 -39.22 -24.55 -12.52
CA LEU A 319 -39.64 -25.90 -12.87
C LEU A 319 -40.32 -26.60 -11.69
N CYS A 320 -39.75 -26.52 -10.48
CA CYS A 320 -40.39 -27.07 -9.28
C CYS A 320 -41.79 -26.49 -9.08
N LYS A 321 -41.93 -25.14 -9.15
CA LYS A 321 -43.24 -24.48 -9.05
C LYS A 321 -44.19 -24.90 -10.18
N ALA A 322 -43.71 -25.00 -11.41
CA ALA A 322 -44.53 -25.42 -12.55
C ALA A 322 -45.05 -26.85 -12.35
N ARG A 323 -44.21 -27.77 -11.89
CA ARG A 323 -44.59 -29.15 -11.56
C ARG A 323 -45.59 -29.22 -10.41
N ASP A 324 -45.37 -28.48 -9.33
CA ASP A 324 -46.29 -28.43 -8.19
C ASP A 324 -47.66 -27.90 -8.62
N THR A 325 -47.69 -26.88 -9.50
CA THR A 325 -48.95 -26.38 -10.05
C THR A 325 -49.62 -27.40 -10.97
N LEU A 326 -48.86 -28.09 -11.82
CA LEU A 326 -49.39 -29.15 -12.69
C LEU A 326 -49.97 -30.32 -11.88
N GLU A 327 -49.28 -30.71 -10.81
CA GLU A 327 -49.72 -31.75 -9.89
C GLU A 327 -51.00 -31.33 -9.15
N SER A 328 -51.08 -30.08 -8.68
CA SER A 328 -52.29 -29.53 -8.05
C SER A 328 -53.49 -29.47 -8.99
N LEU A 329 -53.25 -29.40 -10.31
CA LEU A 329 -54.27 -29.43 -11.35
C LEU A 329 -54.63 -30.85 -11.80
N GLY A 330 -53.99 -31.88 -11.23
CA GLY A 330 -54.22 -33.29 -11.55
C GLY A 330 -53.49 -33.79 -12.80
N GLY A 331 -52.55 -33.01 -13.36
CA GLY A 331 -51.76 -33.35 -14.55
C GLY A 331 -50.53 -34.22 -14.27
N GLY A 332 -50.28 -34.59 -13.00
CA GLY A 332 -49.07 -35.26 -12.55
C GLY A 332 -47.84 -34.35 -12.49
N ARG A 333 -46.64 -34.94 -12.35
CA ARG A 333 -45.37 -34.19 -12.28
C ARG A 333 -44.95 -33.56 -13.62
N GLY A 334 -45.41 -34.07 -14.76
CA GLY A 334 -45.06 -33.56 -16.10
C GLY A 334 -43.58 -33.74 -16.48
N GLY A 335 -43.25 -33.38 -17.73
CA GLY A 335 -41.90 -33.48 -18.28
C GLY A 335 -41.50 -34.88 -18.79
N ASN A 336 -40.29 -34.95 -19.35
CA ASN A 336 -39.67 -36.14 -19.92
C ASN A 336 -38.78 -36.88 -18.90
N LYS A 337 -38.33 -36.22 -17.83
CA LYS A 337 -37.42 -36.81 -16.83
C LYS A 337 -38.18 -37.22 -15.56
N THR A 338 -38.05 -38.49 -15.19
CA THR A 338 -38.62 -39.04 -13.95
C THR A 338 -37.56 -39.14 -12.84
N PRO A 339 -37.94 -38.98 -11.56
CA PRO A 339 -37.03 -39.13 -10.43
C PRO A 339 -36.29 -40.48 -10.45
N ASP A 340 -36.98 -41.57 -10.77
CA ASP A 340 -36.39 -42.91 -10.72
C ASP A 340 -35.35 -43.16 -11.83
N SER A 341 -35.57 -42.58 -13.02
CA SER A 341 -34.60 -42.61 -14.11
C SER A 341 -33.31 -41.89 -13.71
N LEU A 342 -33.44 -40.67 -13.16
CA LEU A 342 -32.31 -39.85 -12.72
C LEU A 342 -31.56 -40.48 -11.53
N ARG A 343 -32.25 -41.06 -10.55
CA ARG A 343 -31.61 -41.82 -9.45
C ARG A 343 -30.78 -43.00 -9.95
N THR A 344 -31.25 -43.65 -11.00
CA THR A 344 -30.54 -44.80 -11.59
C THR A 344 -29.28 -44.33 -12.30
N ASN A 345 -29.38 -43.25 -13.09
CA ASN A 345 -28.24 -42.64 -13.77
C ASN A 345 -27.19 -42.14 -12.77
N LEU A 346 -27.62 -41.47 -11.70
CA LEU A 346 -26.73 -40.94 -10.66
C LEU A 346 -26.02 -42.07 -9.90
N ARG A 347 -26.72 -43.16 -9.55
CA ARG A 347 -26.09 -44.36 -8.98
C ARG A 347 -25.09 -45.03 -9.93
N ASN A 348 -25.39 -45.08 -11.22
CA ASN A 348 -24.48 -45.65 -12.21
C ASN A 348 -23.22 -44.78 -12.35
N ALA A 349 -23.37 -43.46 -12.45
CA ALA A 349 -22.25 -42.53 -12.52
C ALA A 349 -21.35 -42.59 -11.27
N MET A 350 -21.94 -42.69 -10.07
CA MET A 350 -21.18 -42.88 -8.83
C MET A 350 -20.39 -44.20 -8.81
N ARG A 351 -20.91 -45.26 -9.46
CA ARG A 351 -20.21 -46.55 -9.56
C ARG A 351 -19.12 -46.56 -10.62
N GLU A 352 -19.33 -45.86 -11.74
CA GLU A 352 -18.34 -45.76 -12.83
C GLU A 352 -17.08 -45.00 -12.41
N GLY A 353 -17.18 -44.10 -11.41
CA GLY A 353 -16.03 -43.35 -10.90
C GLY A 353 -15.48 -42.29 -11.84
N ASP A 354 -16.19 -42.00 -12.94
CA ASP A 354 -15.85 -40.95 -13.89
C ASP A 354 -16.35 -39.61 -13.36
N LYS A 355 -15.41 -38.76 -12.93
CA LYS A 355 -15.69 -37.43 -12.38
C LYS A 355 -16.50 -36.56 -13.34
N GLY A 356 -16.15 -36.58 -14.63
CA GLY A 356 -16.80 -35.72 -15.63
C GLY A 356 -18.23 -36.17 -15.91
N LYS A 357 -18.47 -37.49 -15.95
CA LYS A 357 -19.84 -38.01 -16.07
C LYS A 357 -20.66 -37.75 -14.80
N LEU A 358 -20.08 -37.94 -13.62
CA LEU A 358 -20.77 -37.72 -12.35
C LEU A 358 -21.21 -36.26 -12.20
N ASP A 359 -20.33 -35.31 -12.52
CA ASP A 359 -20.64 -33.87 -12.50
C ASP A 359 -21.78 -33.50 -13.46
N ARG A 360 -21.77 -34.06 -14.69
CA ARG A 360 -22.85 -33.87 -15.67
C ARG A 360 -24.19 -34.40 -15.16
N VAL A 361 -24.23 -35.60 -14.59
CA VAL A 361 -25.47 -36.21 -14.08
C VAL A 361 -25.98 -35.46 -12.84
N ILE A 362 -25.10 -34.97 -11.98
CA ILE A 362 -25.48 -34.09 -10.87
C ILE A 362 -26.15 -32.82 -11.41
N ASN A 363 -25.54 -32.16 -12.39
CA ASN A 363 -26.10 -30.95 -13.00
C ASN A 363 -27.45 -31.25 -13.67
N GLU A 364 -27.59 -32.38 -14.34
CA GLU A 364 -28.86 -32.83 -14.92
C GLU A 364 -29.97 -33.05 -13.87
N CYS A 365 -29.61 -33.58 -12.69
CA CYS A 365 -30.57 -33.77 -11.60
C CYS A 365 -30.98 -32.42 -10.98
N VAL A 366 -30.04 -31.49 -10.84
CA VAL A 366 -30.30 -30.13 -10.35
C VAL A 366 -31.22 -29.37 -11.31
N THR A 367 -30.96 -29.46 -12.62
CA THR A 367 -31.76 -28.75 -13.64
C THR A 367 -33.20 -29.27 -13.72
N ALA A 368 -33.41 -30.56 -13.46
CA ALA A 368 -34.76 -31.12 -13.41
C ALA A 368 -35.63 -30.51 -12.29
N GLY A 369 -35.02 -29.95 -11.23
CA GLY A 369 -35.75 -29.30 -10.13
C GLY A 369 -36.65 -30.25 -9.35
N LEU A 370 -36.24 -31.52 -9.22
CA LEU A 370 -36.99 -32.57 -8.54
C LEU A 370 -36.53 -32.70 -7.07
N PRO A 371 -37.34 -32.29 -6.08
CA PRO A 371 -36.94 -32.31 -4.66
C PRO A 371 -36.70 -33.74 -4.13
N GLU A 372 -37.26 -34.76 -4.77
CA GLU A 372 -37.06 -36.15 -4.38
C GLU A 372 -35.61 -36.63 -4.60
N LEU A 373 -34.80 -35.87 -5.36
CA LEU A 373 -33.41 -36.18 -5.66
C LEU A 373 -32.41 -35.44 -4.75
N ASP A 374 -32.84 -34.49 -3.92
CA ASP A 374 -31.93 -33.60 -3.17
C ASP A 374 -30.90 -34.38 -2.32
N SER A 375 -31.38 -35.40 -1.58
CA SER A 375 -30.50 -36.25 -0.76
C SER A 375 -29.56 -37.15 -1.57
N ASP A 376 -29.95 -37.53 -2.78
CA ASP A 376 -29.11 -38.31 -3.69
C ASP A 376 -28.07 -37.40 -4.36
N ILE A 377 -28.44 -36.17 -4.74
CA ILE A 377 -27.55 -35.14 -5.28
C ILE A 377 -26.47 -34.78 -4.26
N GLU A 378 -26.82 -34.54 -3.00
CA GLU A 378 -25.85 -34.26 -1.94
C GLU A 378 -24.85 -35.41 -1.78
N ARG A 379 -25.34 -36.66 -1.81
CA ARG A 379 -24.47 -37.82 -1.73
C ARG A 379 -23.52 -37.93 -2.91
N ALA A 380 -24.00 -37.66 -4.13
CA ALA A 380 -23.17 -37.65 -5.32
C ALA A 380 -22.12 -36.54 -5.31
N ARG A 381 -22.46 -35.35 -4.78
CA ARG A 381 -21.50 -34.25 -4.58
C ARG A 381 -20.40 -34.64 -3.59
N ASN A 382 -20.75 -35.27 -2.48
CA ASN A 382 -19.74 -35.74 -1.51
C ASN A 382 -18.79 -36.76 -2.16
N VAL A 383 -19.32 -37.71 -2.94
CA VAL A 383 -18.49 -38.66 -3.68
C VAL A 383 -17.61 -37.96 -4.73
N LEU A 384 -18.12 -36.95 -5.42
CA LEU A 384 -17.33 -36.14 -6.36
C LEU A 384 -16.18 -35.41 -5.64
N GLU A 385 -16.44 -34.82 -4.48
CA GLU A 385 -15.42 -34.16 -3.64
C GLU A 385 -14.39 -35.17 -3.12
N ASP A 386 -14.80 -36.34 -2.65
CA ASP A 386 -13.88 -37.42 -2.25
C ASP A 386 -13.00 -37.86 -3.43
N MET A 387 -13.57 -37.95 -4.64
CA MET A 387 -12.80 -38.26 -5.86
C MET A 387 -11.82 -37.13 -6.22
N ARG A 388 -12.16 -35.87 -5.97
CA ARG A 388 -11.27 -34.71 -6.16
C ARG A 388 -10.11 -34.72 -5.16
N GLN A 389 -10.36 -35.03 -3.91
CA GLN A 389 -9.32 -35.13 -2.87
C GLN A 389 -8.40 -36.35 -3.07
N ASN A 390 -8.92 -37.43 -3.67
CA ASN A 390 -8.14 -38.63 -3.97
C ASN A 390 -7.38 -38.58 -5.30
N SER A 391 -7.60 -37.57 -6.15
CA SER A 391 -6.67 -37.28 -7.25
C SER A 391 -5.55 -36.39 -6.72
N THR A 392 -4.49 -37.04 -6.27
CA THR A 392 -3.15 -36.46 -6.12
C THR A 392 -2.79 -35.71 -7.41
N GLU A 393 -3.00 -34.39 -7.44
CA GLU A 393 -2.03 -33.56 -8.14
C GLU A 393 -0.68 -33.80 -7.45
N PRO A 394 0.37 -34.17 -8.18
CA PRO A 394 1.69 -34.34 -7.60
C PRO A 394 2.06 -33.04 -6.87
N LYS A 395 2.17 -33.10 -5.53
CA LYS A 395 2.65 -31.96 -4.75
C LYS A 395 3.94 -31.44 -5.39
N PRO A 396 4.16 -30.12 -5.50
CA PRO A 396 5.40 -29.55 -5.99
C PRO A 396 6.59 -30.19 -5.26
N SER A 397 7.62 -30.60 -5.99
CA SER A 397 8.76 -31.33 -5.41
C SER A 397 9.47 -30.55 -4.30
N GLU A 398 9.39 -29.22 -4.29
CA GLU A 398 9.89 -28.37 -3.20
C GLU A 398 9.15 -28.58 -1.88
N ILE A 399 7.81 -28.70 -1.91
CA ILE A 399 7.00 -28.90 -0.70
C ILE A 399 7.25 -30.31 -0.14
N LEU A 400 7.36 -31.31 -1.02
CA LEU A 400 7.71 -32.68 -0.61
C LEU A 400 9.11 -32.75 0.00
N ARG A 401 10.08 -31.98 -0.50
CA ARG A 401 11.42 -31.90 0.09
C ARG A 401 11.39 -31.34 1.50
N ASP A 402 10.64 -30.26 1.71
CA ASP A 402 10.50 -29.63 3.03
C ASP A 402 9.75 -30.55 4.01
N GLU A 403 8.68 -31.22 3.58
CA GLU A 403 7.94 -32.20 4.38
C GLU A 403 8.80 -33.43 4.74
N ILE A 404 9.62 -33.94 3.80
CA ILE A 404 10.57 -35.03 4.07
C ILE A 404 11.62 -34.58 5.09
N ALA A 405 12.20 -33.40 4.92
CA ALA A 405 13.18 -32.85 5.86
C ALA A 405 12.59 -32.66 7.26
N GLN A 406 11.35 -32.19 7.33
CA GLN A 406 10.61 -32.03 8.58
C GLN A 406 10.31 -33.38 9.24
N ALA A 407 9.82 -34.38 8.47
CA ALA A 407 9.54 -35.71 9.00
C ALA A 407 10.81 -36.44 9.48
N ILE A 408 11.96 -36.22 8.83
CA ILE A 408 13.28 -36.69 9.32
C ILE A 408 13.64 -36.00 10.63
N ALA A 409 13.44 -34.68 10.74
CA ALA A 409 13.73 -33.92 11.94
C ALA A 409 12.83 -34.34 13.13
N GLU A 410 11.56 -34.61 12.87
CA GLU A 410 10.56 -35.05 13.85
C GLU A 410 10.64 -36.55 14.17
N ARG A 411 11.42 -37.33 13.41
CA ARG A 411 11.55 -38.78 13.53
C ARG A 411 10.21 -39.53 13.46
N ASP A 412 9.26 -39.00 12.67
CA ASP A 412 7.95 -39.61 12.49
C ASP A 412 8.01 -40.73 11.43
N LYS A 413 8.07 -41.97 11.91
CA LYS A 413 8.14 -43.17 11.07
C LYS A 413 6.94 -43.30 10.12
N TYR A 414 5.72 -43.01 10.59
CA TYR A 414 4.51 -43.21 9.79
C TYR A 414 4.44 -42.20 8.63
N SER A 415 4.77 -40.93 8.93
CA SER A 415 4.82 -39.88 7.93
C SER A 415 5.95 -40.11 6.91
N LEU A 416 7.12 -40.61 7.33
CA LEU A 416 8.21 -41.00 6.42
C LEU A 416 7.82 -42.14 5.47
N GLU A 417 7.20 -43.21 5.98
CA GLU A 417 6.73 -44.34 5.14
C GLU A 417 5.71 -43.87 4.08
N LYS A 418 4.79 -42.99 4.47
CA LYS A 418 3.77 -42.44 3.58
C LYS A 418 4.38 -41.55 2.49
N LEU A 419 5.27 -40.62 2.87
CA LEU A 419 5.93 -39.71 1.93
C LEU A 419 6.83 -40.44 0.94
N ILE A 420 7.60 -41.45 1.39
CA ILE A 420 8.43 -42.27 0.50
C ILE A 420 7.56 -43.00 -0.53
N SER A 421 6.44 -43.61 -0.10
CA SER A 421 5.53 -44.30 -1.01
C SER A 421 4.87 -43.35 -2.02
N GLU A 422 4.55 -42.13 -1.61
CA GLU A 422 3.97 -41.08 -2.46
C GLU A 422 4.98 -40.60 -3.51
N CYS A 423 6.24 -40.37 -3.11
CA CYS A 423 7.30 -39.96 -4.04
C CYS A 423 7.74 -41.07 -5.00
N GLU A 424 7.69 -42.34 -4.60
CA GLU A 424 7.99 -43.49 -5.46
C GLU A 424 6.92 -43.71 -6.53
N LYS A 425 5.64 -43.52 -6.20
CA LYS A 425 4.52 -43.65 -7.15
C LYS A 425 4.56 -42.57 -8.24
N SER A 426 5.03 -41.38 -7.89
CA SER A 426 5.04 -40.21 -8.77
C SER A 426 6.37 -40.01 -9.52
N LEU A 427 7.39 -40.86 -9.28
CA LEU A 427 8.69 -40.85 -9.96
C LEU A 427 9.33 -39.45 -10.04
N TYR A 428 9.60 -38.79 -8.90
CA TYR A 428 10.31 -37.51 -8.87
C TYR A 428 11.84 -37.71 -8.92
N PRO A 429 12.51 -37.53 -10.08
CA PRO A 429 13.95 -37.74 -10.18
C PRO A 429 14.74 -36.72 -9.34
N GLU A 430 14.24 -35.50 -9.16
CA GLU A 430 14.91 -34.46 -8.37
C GLU A 430 14.92 -34.69 -6.84
N LEU A 431 14.13 -35.65 -6.33
CA LEU A 431 14.06 -35.98 -4.89
C LEU A 431 14.87 -37.22 -4.51
N GLY A 432 15.66 -37.79 -5.44
CA GLY A 432 16.37 -39.05 -5.19
C GLY A 432 17.34 -39.02 -4.00
N ARG A 433 17.98 -37.89 -3.73
CA ARG A 433 18.85 -37.71 -2.54
C ARG A 433 18.04 -37.60 -1.25
N ASP A 434 16.95 -36.86 -1.29
CA ASP A 434 16.07 -36.64 -0.15
C ASP A 434 15.36 -37.94 0.27
N LEU A 435 14.94 -38.76 -0.70
CA LEU A 435 14.38 -40.10 -0.46
C LEU A 435 15.40 -41.08 0.09
N SER A 436 16.66 -40.99 -0.33
CA SER A 436 17.73 -41.83 0.24
C SER A 436 17.97 -41.46 1.71
N ALA A 437 18.03 -40.17 2.03
CA ALA A 437 18.15 -39.70 3.40
C ALA A 437 16.93 -40.07 4.27
N ALA A 438 15.72 -40.03 3.71
CA ALA A 438 14.50 -40.45 4.39
C ALA A 438 14.50 -41.95 4.71
N ARG A 439 14.99 -42.79 3.79
CA ARG A 439 15.16 -44.23 4.01
C ARG A 439 16.20 -44.53 5.07
N ASP A 440 17.35 -43.85 5.03
CA ASP A 440 18.40 -44.01 6.05
C ASP A 440 17.87 -43.61 7.44
N ALA A 441 17.09 -42.52 7.52
CA ALA A 441 16.45 -42.09 8.75
C ALA A 441 15.42 -43.12 9.24
N LEU A 442 14.57 -43.64 8.36
CA LEU A 442 13.58 -44.66 8.68
C LEU A 442 14.22 -45.99 9.09
N GLU A 443 15.33 -46.38 8.46
CA GLU A 443 16.13 -47.55 8.83
C GLU A 443 16.79 -47.36 10.21
N SER A 444 17.32 -46.17 10.49
CA SER A 444 17.85 -45.83 11.82
C SER A 444 16.80 -45.88 12.93
N LEU A 445 15.53 -45.59 12.61
CA LEU A 445 14.39 -45.73 13.51
C LEU A 445 13.89 -47.18 13.62
N GLY A 446 14.21 -48.03 12.63
CA GLY A 446 13.90 -49.46 12.59
C GLY A 446 14.88 -50.35 13.36
N TYR A 447 16.14 -49.93 13.53
CA TYR A 447 17.17 -50.67 14.30
C TYR A 447 17.09 -50.48 15.83
N GLY A 448 15.91 -50.18 16.36
CA GLY A 448 15.57 -50.43 17.77
C GLY A 448 15.41 -51.92 18.06
N ARG A 449 16.49 -52.69 17.88
CA ARG A 449 16.61 -54.07 18.39
C ARG A 449 16.74 -53.99 19.90
N GLY A 450 15.94 -54.79 20.60
CA GLY A 450 15.82 -54.78 22.06
C GLY A 450 17.12 -54.54 22.84
N GLY A 451 17.00 -53.63 23.79
CA GLY A 451 17.79 -53.51 25.01
C GLY A 451 16.81 -53.19 26.13
#